data_AF-A0A9Q7VWY4-F1
#
_entry.id   AF-A0A9Q7VWY4-F1
#
_cell.length_a   1.000
_cell.length_b   1.000
_cell.length_c   1.000
_cell.angle_alpha   90.00
_cell.angle_beta   90.00
_cell.angle_gamma   90.00
#
_symmetry.space_group_name_H-M   'P 1'
#
loop_
_entity.id
_entity.type
_entity.pdbx_description
1 polymer ?
#
loop_
_entity_poly.entity_id
_entity_poly.type
_entity_poly.pdbx_seq_one_letter_code
_entity_poly.pdbx_strand_id
1 'polypeptide(L)' 'MPRKEPEDAKAVTAADIERSIQALNKMAERLWGQGRETEAQALLNALDALNRALDRIRIGENRRIATLH' A
#
# COMPACT_ATOMS: atom_id res chain seq x y z
N MET A 1 9.87 -34.27 -7.18
CA MET A 1 9.09 -33.41 -6.26
C MET A 1 8.95 -32.03 -6.90
N PRO A 2 7.83 -31.70 -7.58
CA PRO A 2 7.65 -30.36 -8.10
C PRO A 2 7.29 -29.45 -6.93
N ARG A 3 8.07 -28.39 -6.76
CA ARG A 3 7.84 -27.34 -5.76
C ARG A 3 6.49 -26.72 -6.12
N LYS A 4 5.49 -26.87 -5.24
CA LYS A 4 4.22 -26.18 -5.38
C LYS A 4 4.53 -24.70 -5.36
N GLU A 5 4.48 -24.06 -6.53
CA GLU A 5 4.40 -22.63 -6.65
C GLU A 5 3.24 -22.17 -5.77
N PRO A 6 3.41 -21.14 -4.93
CA PRO A 6 2.32 -20.64 -4.11
C PRO A 6 1.20 -20.17 -5.05
N GLU A 7 0.16 -20.99 -5.11
CA GLU A 7 -1.09 -20.78 -5.84
C GLU A 7 -1.67 -19.42 -5.44
N ASP A 8 -1.83 -18.54 -6.43
CA ASP A 8 -2.76 -17.42 -6.47
C ASP A 8 -2.91 -16.57 -5.19
N ALA A 9 -1.82 -16.21 -4.53
CA ALA A 9 -1.81 -14.97 -3.76
C ALA A 9 -1.82 -13.82 -4.77
N LYS A 10 -3.02 -13.42 -5.21
CA LYS A 10 -3.24 -12.30 -6.14
C LYS A 10 -2.31 -11.16 -5.74
N ALA A 11 -1.25 -10.95 -6.52
CA ALA A 11 -0.17 -10.07 -6.12
C ALA A 11 -0.76 -8.68 -5.89
N VAL A 12 -0.63 -8.17 -4.67
CA VAL A 12 -1.08 -6.82 -4.34
C VAL A 12 -0.32 -5.87 -5.26
N THR A 13 -1.03 -5.21 -6.17
CA THR A 13 -0.42 -4.31 -7.14
C THR A 13 -0.22 -2.92 -6.56
N ALA A 14 0.64 -2.11 -7.18
CA ALA A 14 0.77 -0.70 -6.84
C ALA A 14 -0.58 0.03 -6.88
N ALA A 15 -1.41 -0.27 -7.90
CA ALA A 15 -2.74 0.31 -8.04
C ALA A 15 -3.70 -0.05 -6.89
N ASP A 16 -3.64 -1.29 -6.39
CA ASP A 16 -4.44 -1.71 -5.23
C ASP A 16 -4.04 -0.93 -3.98
N ILE A 17 -2.73 -0.74 -3.75
CA ILE A 17 -2.22 0.02 -2.60
C ILE A 17 -2.59 1.50 -2.72
N GLU A 18 -2.44 2.10 -3.90
CA GLU A 18 -2.82 3.50 -4.14
C GLU A 18 -4.31 3.75 -3.86
N ARG A 19 -5.18 2.81 -4.26
CA ARG A 19 -6.60 2.88 -3.94
C ARG A 19 -6.86 2.81 -2.43
N SER A 20 -6.17 1.92 -1.72
CA SER A 20 -6.28 1.83 -0.26
C SER A 20 -5.79 3.10 0.43
N ILE A 21 -4.69 3.70 -0.01
CA ILE A 21 -4.16 4.96 0.53
C ILE A 21 -5.20 6.08 0.38
N GLN A 22 -5.81 6.22 -0.80
CA GLN A 22 -6.84 7.25 -1.02
C GLN A 22 -8.07 7.06 -0.12
N ALA A 23 -8.52 5.81 0.06
CA ALA A 23 -9.66 5.52 0.91
C ALA A 23 -9.38 5.84 2.38
N LEU A 24 -8.20 5.44 2.88
CA LEU A 24 -7.80 5.67 4.27
C LEU A 24 -7.56 7.15 4.56
N ASN A 25 -7.00 7.93 3.62
CA ASN A 25 -6.85 9.38 3.75
C ASN A 25 -8.20 10.07 3.97
N LYS A 26 -9.18 9.78 3.11
CA LYS A 26 -10.54 10.35 3.23
C LYS A 26 -11.19 10.02 4.58
N MET A 27 -10.96 8.81 5.08
CA MET A 27 -11.47 8.40 6.38
C MET A 27 -10.75 9.12 7.53
N ALA A 28 -9.43 9.30 7.43
CA ALA A 28 -8.65 10.05 8.40
C ALA A 28 -9.09 11.53 8.47
N GLU A 29 -9.28 12.18 7.32
CA GLU A 29 -9.80 13.55 7.23
C GLU A 29 -11.19 13.67 7.88
N ARG A 30 -12.08 12.70 7.61
CA ARG A 30 -13.40 12.66 8.23
C ARG A 30 -13.35 12.49 9.74
N LEU A 31 -12.50 11.59 10.25
CA LEU A 31 -12.33 11.39 11.68
C LEU A 31 -11.71 12.61 12.35
N TRP A 32 -10.81 13.30 11.63
CA TRP A 32 -10.25 14.55 12.10
C TRP A 32 -11.34 15.61 12.32
N GLY A 33 -12.23 15.79 11.34
CA GLY A 33 -13.38 16.69 11.47
C GLY A 33 -14.39 16.29 12.55
N GLN A 34 -14.35 15.04 13.02
CA GLN A 34 -15.19 14.53 14.12
C GLN A 34 -14.52 14.67 15.50
N GLY A 35 -13.29 15.20 15.60
CA GLY A 35 -12.54 15.24 16.84
C GLY A 35 -12.04 13.88 17.32
N ARG A 36 -12.05 12.86 16.45
CA ARG A 36 -11.61 11.48 16.75
C ARG A 36 -10.12 11.34 16.44
N GLU A 37 -9.33 12.16 17.12
CA GLU A 37 -7.89 12.34 16.86
C GLU A 37 -7.12 11.01 16.93
N THR A 38 -7.42 10.17 17.92
CA THR A 38 -6.77 8.87 18.11
C THR A 38 -6.98 7.92 16.92
N GLU A 39 -8.18 7.92 16.36
CA GLU A 39 -8.52 7.04 15.24
C GLU A 39 -7.99 7.59 13.93
N ALA A 40 -8.03 8.91 13.75
CA ALA A 40 -7.35 9.58 12.64
C ALA A 40 -5.84 9.24 12.66
N GLN A 41 -5.20 9.31 13.83
CA GLN A 41 -3.79 8.97 13.99
C GLN A 41 -3.49 7.50 13.66
N ALA A 42 -4.37 6.57 14.07
CA ALA A 42 -4.24 5.16 13.71
C ALA A 42 -4.29 4.95 12.18
N LEU A 43 -5.16 5.67 11.48
CA LEU A 43 -5.22 5.64 10.02
C LEU A 43 -3.98 6.25 9.37
N LEU A 44 -3.46 7.36 9.89
CA LEU A 44 -2.21 7.96 9.40
C LEU A 44 -1.02 7.01 9.54
N ASN A 45 -0.94 6.26 10.63
CA ASN A 45 0.08 5.22 10.80
C ASN A 45 -0.07 4.08 9.78
N ALA A 46 -1.30 3.65 9.49
CA ALA A 46 -1.56 2.66 8.45
C ALA A 46 -1.21 3.18 7.04
N LEU A 47 -1.46 4.48 6.78
CA LEU A 47 -1.10 5.15 5.54
C LEU A 47 0.42 5.21 5.33
N ASP A 48 1.20 5.51 6.37
CA ASP A 48 2.67 5.47 6.29
C ASP A 48 3.17 4.06 5.90
N ALA A 49 2.63 3.01 6.53
CA ALA A 49 2.99 1.64 6.20
C ALA A 49 2.67 1.27 4.73
N LEU A 50 1.51 1.71 4.22
CA LEU A 50 1.13 1.48 2.83
C LEU A 50 2.01 2.27 1.84
N ASN A 51 2.36 3.51 2.14
CA ASN A 51 3.26 4.29 1.32
C ASN A 51 4.65 3.64 1.21
N ARG A 52 5.17 3.08 2.31
CA ARG A 52 6.41 2.30 2.29
C ARG A 52 6.29 1.02 1.47
N ALA A 53 5.15 0.35 1.52
CA ALA A 53 4.91 -0.84 0.70
C ALA A 53 4.86 -0.49 -0.80
N LEU A 54 4.18 0.61 -1.16
CA LEU A 54 4.11 1.11 -2.52
C LEU A 54 5.48 1.50 -3.07
N ASP A 55 6.28 2.20 -2.27
CA ASP A 55 7.65 2.58 -2.63
C ASP A 55 8.52 1.35 -2.95
N ARG A 56 8.45 0.30 -2.13
CA ARG A 56 9.17 -0.96 -2.39
C ARG A 56 8.76 -1.62 -3.69
N ILE A 57 7.47 -1.61 -4.03
CA ILE A 57 6.96 -2.17 -5.30
C ILE A 57 7.49 -1.35 -6.47
N ARG A 58 7.40 -0.02 -6.40
CA ARG A 58 7.89 0.89 -7.44
C ARG A 58 9.40 0.78 -7.66
N ILE A 59 10.19 0.67 -6.60
CA ILE A 59 11.64 0.45 -6.70
C ILE A 59 11.94 -0.90 -7.36
N GLY A 60 11.20 -1.95 -6.98
CA GLY A 60 11.31 -3.28 -7.59
C GLY A 60 11.00 -3.27 -9.08
N GLU A 61 9.95 -2.56 -9.49
CA GLU A 61 9.60 -2.36 -10.90
C GLU A 61 10.68 -1.55 -11.63
N ASN A 62 11.16 -0.45 -11.05
CA ASN A 62 12.19 0.40 -11.67
C ASN A 62 13.51 -0.37 -11.91
N ARG A 63 13.90 -1.27 -10.99
CA ARG A 63 15.07 -2.14 -11.18
C ARG A 63 14.90 -3.14 -12.32
N ARG A 64 13.69 -3.65 -12.55
CA ARG A 64 13.39 -4.52 -13.70
C ARG A 64 13.50 -3.76 -15.02
N ILE A 65 13.02 -2.52 -15.07
CA ILE A 65 13.12 -1.68 -16.26
C ILE A 65 14.60 -1.37 -16.59
N ALA A 66 15.41 -1.05 -15.57
CA ALA A 66 16.83 -0.74 -15.75
C ALA A 66 17.69 -1.93 -16.25
N THR A 67 17.22 -3.17 -16.09
CA THR A 67 17.91 -4.39 -16.52
C THR A 67 17.45 -4.90 -17.89
N LEU A 68 16.48 -4.25 -18.52
CA LEU A 68 15.93 -4.59 -19.84
C LEU A 68 16.52 -3.74 -20.99
N HIS A 69 17.60 -2.99 -20.75
CA HIS A 69 18.26 -2.12 -21.73
C HIS A 69 19.58 -2.68 -22.26
#